data_AF-A0A4Y7RJT6-F1
#
_entry.id   AF-A0A4Y7RJT6-F1
#
_cell.length_a   1.000
_cell.length_b   1.000
_cell.length_c   1.000
_cell.angle_alpha   90.00
_cell.angle_beta   90.00
_cell.angle_gamma   90.00
#
_symmetry.space_group_name_H-M   'P 1'
#
loop_
_entity.id
_entity.type
_entity.pdbx_description
1 polymer ?
#
loop_
_entity_poly.entity_id
_entity_poly.type
_entity_poly.pdbx_seq_one_letter_code
_entity_poly.pdbx_strand_id
1 'polypeptide(L)'
;GAFHDSNERCDSPNFRPETTLAVREKIMGWISKSNQRETAKVIWLSGPAECGKTAIVGSVAEVCKEEGDLATSFFASGTGSEKRCHKQHLIPTLAYGLTQHNSPLLLRDRVLTSIGRDPSVFSKRLHEQCKLLFLKPFFDAQISSDRSFVMIIDGL
;
A
#
# COMPACT_ATOMS: atom_id res chain seq x y z
N GLY A 1 -4.48 -13.53 -3.25
CA GLY A 1 -4.33 -12.12 -3.72
C GLY A 1 -3.24 -11.40 -2.94
N ALA A 2 -2.70 -10.27 -3.42
CA ALA A 2 -1.55 -9.60 -2.76
C ALA A 2 -1.91 -8.55 -1.70
N PHE A 3 -3.20 -8.41 -1.34
CA PHE A 3 -3.61 -7.54 -0.22
C PHE A 3 -3.29 -8.14 1.15
N HIS A 4 -3.29 -7.28 2.17
CA HIS A 4 -3.06 -7.66 3.57
C HIS A 4 -4.09 -8.65 4.12
N ASP A 5 -5.32 -8.66 3.58
CA ASP A 5 -6.47 -9.46 4.04
C ASP A 5 -6.77 -10.68 3.15
N SER A 6 -5.80 -11.11 2.33
CA SER A 6 -5.96 -12.29 1.49
C SER A 6 -5.94 -13.59 2.31
N ASN A 7 -6.84 -14.54 1.99
CA ASN A 7 -6.92 -15.90 2.57
C ASN A 7 -5.64 -16.77 2.41
N GLU A 8 -4.64 -16.29 1.67
CA GLU A 8 -3.33 -16.92 1.47
C GLU A 8 -2.31 -16.48 2.55
N ARG A 9 -2.71 -15.64 3.51
CA ARG A 9 -1.89 -15.32 4.69
C ARG A 9 -2.17 -16.37 5.77
N CYS A 10 -1.12 -17.07 6.16
CA CYS A 10 -1.12 -17.88 7.38
C CYS A 10 -0.49 -17.03 8.48
N ASP A 11 -1.15 -16.92 9.63
CA ASP A 11 -0.63 -16.16 10.78
C ASP A 11 0.75 -16.68 11.16
N SER A 12 1.73 -15.78 11.25
CA SER A 12 3.12 -16.17 11.44
C SER A 12 3.38 -16.52 12.91
N PRO A 13 3.94 -17.71 13.22
CA PRO A 13 4.03 -18.23 14.59
C PRO A 13 5.13 -17.58 15.45
N ASN A 14 5.99 -16.72 14.88
CA ASN A 14 7.16 -16.15 15.56
C ASN A 14 6.95 -14.70 15.99
N PHE A 15 5.88 -14.45 16.74
CA PHE A 15 5.56 -13.12 17.28
C PHE A 15 6.35 -12.90 18.59
N ARG A 16 7.39 -12.06 18.55
CA ARG A 16 7.94 -11.47 19.80
C ARG A 16 7.13 -10.21 20.09
N PRO A 17 6.20 -10.23 21.08
CA PRO A 17 5.15 -9.22 21.16
C PRO A 17 5.71 -7.82 21.46
N GLU A 18 6.65 -7.72 22.38
CA GLU A 18 7.07 -6.44 22.96
C GLU A 18 7.80 -5.54 21.96
N THR A 19 8.79 -6.06 21.23
CA THR A 19 9.54 -5.29 20.23
C THR A 19 8.68 -4.95 19.01
N THR A 20 7.78 -5.87 18.63
CA THR A 20 6.83 -5.69 17.53
C THR A 20 5.85 -4.55 17.83
N LEU A 21 5.36 -4.48 19.06
CA LEU A 21 4.47 -3.42 19.53
C LEU A 21 5.16 -2.05 19.52
N ALA A 22 6.38 -1.94 20.06
CA ALA A 22 7.10 -0.66 20.10
C ALA A 22 7.40 -0.10 18.69
N VAL A 23 7.77 -0.96 17.74
CA VAL A 23 7.98 -0.55 16.34
C VAL A 23 6.67 -0.13 15.69
N ARG A 24 5.59 -0.89 15.91
CA ARG A 24 4.25 -0.53 15.42
C ARG A 24 3.80 0.82 15.94
N GLU A 25 3.89 1.07 17.24
CA GLU A 25 3.52 2.35 17.86
C GLU A 25 4.34 3.51 17.32
N LYS A 26 5.63 3.30 17.07
CA LYS A 26 6.50 4.30 16.43
C LYS A 26 6.04 4.62 15.01
N ILE A 27 5.65 3.62 14.23
CA ILE A 27 5.11 3.80 12.87
C ILE A 27 3.78 4.55 12.92
N MET A 28 2.85 4.13 13.78
CA MET A 28 1.54 4.78 13.94
C MET A 28 1.69 6.24 14.39
N GLY A 29 2.55 6.50 15.39
CA GLY A 29 2.82 7.86 15.84
C GLY A 29 3.45 8.74 14.76
N TRP A 30 4.12 8.17 13.76
CA TRP A 30 4.62 8.91 12.62
C TRP A 30 3.53 9.19 11.57
N ILE A 31 2.61 8.23 11.35
CA ILE A 31 1.44 8.38 10.48
C ILE A 31 0.54 9.51 11.00
N SER A 32 0.26 9.53 12.31
CA SER A 32 -0.62 10.54 12.92
C SER A 32 0.00 11.94 13.00
N LYS A 33 1.34 12.06 13.06
CA LYS A 33 2.06 13.36 13.09
C LYS A 33 2.24 13.97 11.69
N SER A 34 1.29 13.76 10.79
CA SER A 34 1.28 14.37 9.46
C SER A 34 1.04 15.88 9.59
N ASN A 35 2.10 16.68 9.43
CA ASN A 35 2.00 18.14 9.46
C ASN A 35 1.56 18.61 8.07
N GLN A 36 0.66 19.59 7.98
CA GLN A 36 0.17 20.16 6.71
C GLN A 36 1.26 20.71 5.75
N ARG A 37 2.54 20.75 6.17
CA ARG A 37 3.68 21.23 5.36
C ARG A 37 4.46 20.13 4.63
N GLU A 38 4.29 18.86 4.99
CA GLU A 38 4.98 17.74 4.33
C GLU A 38 4.03 17.07 3.33
N THR A 39 4.38 17.11 2.04
CA THR A 39 3.51 16.67 0.93
C THR A 39 3.51 15.16 0.71
N ALA A 40 4.54 14.45 1.16
CA ALA A 40 4.62 13.00 1.14
C ALA A 40 5.71 12.54 2.11
N LYS A 41 5.44 11.48 2.87
CA LYS A 41 6.42 10.88 3.77
C LYS A 41 6.62 9.40 3.43
N VAL A 42 7.84 8.88 3.58
CA VAL A 42 8.18 7.47 3.33
C VAL A 42 8.89 6.89 4.55
N ILE A 43 8.41 5.74 5.05
CA ILE A 43 9.12 4.92 6.04
C ILE A 43 9.69 3.69 5.34
N TRP A 44 10.94 3.36 5.67
CA TRP A 44 11.56 2.10 5.29
C TRP A 44 11.81 1.25 6.53
N LEU A 45 11.11 0.12 6.66
CA LEU A 45 11.35 -0.85 7.73
C LEU A 45 12.37 -1.89 7.26
N SER A 46 13.54 -1.90 7.89
CA SER A 46 14.61 -2.86 7.60
C SER A 46 15.09 -3.58 8.85
N GLY A 47 15.67 -4.76 8.67
CA GLY A 47 16.12 -5.62 9.76
C GLY A 47 16.50 -7.01 9.25
N PRO A 48 17.10 -7.85 10.10
CA PRO A 48 17.52 -9.21 9.74
C PRO A 48 16.39 -10.04 9.11
N ALA A 49 16.74 -11.03 8.29
CA ALA A 49 15.77 -12.01 7.83
C ALA A 49 15.04 -12.64 9.02
N GLU A 50 13.77 -13.01 8.84
CA GLU A 50 12.95 -13.72 9.84
C GLU A 50 12.67 -12.95 11.14
N CYS A 51 13.03 -11.66 11.25
CA CYS A 51 12.73 -10.85 12.44
C CYS A 51 11.27 -10.36 12.52
N GLY A 52 10.35 -10.93 11.72
CA GLY A 52 8.93 -10.60 11.76
C GLY A 52 8.52 -9.28 11.10
N LYS A 53 9.33 -8.69 10.20
CA LYS A 53 9.00 -7.42 9.51
C LYS A 53 7.63 -7.45 8.83
N THR A 54 7.36 -8.48 8.04
CA THR A 54 6.05 -8.67 7.38
C THR A 54 4.90 -8.75 8.36
N ALA A 55 5.12 -9.30 9.57
CA ALA A 55 4.11 -9.35 10.63
C ALA A 55 3.86 -7.96 11.23
N ILE A 56 4.93 -7.18 11.49
CA ILE A 56 4.81 -5.77 11.92
C ILE A 56 4.03 -4.96 10.87
N VAL A 57 4.43 -5.05 9.60
CA VAL A 57 3.79 -4.32 8.49
C VAL A 57 2.35 -4.77 8.28
N GLY A 58 2.06 -6.05 8.50
CA GLY A 58 0.70 -6.60 8.50
C GLY A 58 -0.16 -5.99 9.60
N SER A 59 0.33 -5.94 10.85
CA SER A 59 -0.41 -5.34 11.96
C SER A 59 -0.61 -3.83 11.77
N VAL A 60 0.36 -3.11 11.20
CA VAL A 60 0.17 -1.70 10.82
C VAL A 60 -0.94 -1.56 9.78
N ALA A 61 -0.99 -2.44 8.78
CA ALA A 61 -2.05 -2.42 7.77
C ALA A 61 -3.44 -2.62 8.38
N GLU A 62 -3.58 -3.54 9.33
CA GLU A 62 -4.85 -3.79 10.05
C GLU A 62 -5.30 -2.54 10.81
N VAL A 63 -4.42 -1.94 11.61
CA VAL A 63 -4.75 -0.72 12.36
C VAL A 63 -5.13 0.42 11.41
N CYS A 64 -4.35 0.67 10.35
CA CYS A 64 -4.70 1.70 9.38
C CYS A 64 -6.02 1.42 8.64
N LYS A 65 -6.40 0.16 8.44
CA LYS A 65 -7.69 -0.21 7.86
C LYS A 65 -8.84 0.09 8.83
N GLU A 66 -8.67 -0.22 10.10
CA GLU A 66 -9.65 0.08 11.16
C GLU A 66 -9.86 1.59 11.33
N GLU A 67 -8.79 2.38 11.24
CA GLU A 67 -8.85 3.86 11.30
C GLU A 67 -9.36 4.50 10.00
N GLY A 68 -9.47 3.72 8.91
CA GLY A 68 -9.94 4.18 7.61
C GLY A 68 -8.92 5.02 6.83
N ASP A 69 -7.64 4.87 7.15
CA ASP A 69 -6.52 5.60 6.54
C ASP A 69 -5.73 4.73 5.54
N LEU A 70 -5.91 3.40 5.56
CA LEU A 70 -5.27 2.47 4.62
C LEU A 70 -5.89 2.58 3.23
N ALA A 71 -5.21 3.30 2.34
CA ALA A 71 -5.64 3.47 0.96
C ALA A 71 -5.44 2.21 0.10
N THR A 72 -4.29 1.54 0.23
CA THR A 72 -4.01 0.30 -0.48
C THR A 72 -2.80 -0.41 0.11
N SER A 73 -2.64 -1.70 -0.20
CA SER A 73 -1.53 -2.51 0.27
C SER A 73 -1.08 -3.54 -0.76
N PHE A 74 0.22 -3.86 -0.75
CA PHE A 74 0.80 -4.96 -1.51
C PHE A 74 1.76 -5.75 -0.62
N PHE A 75 1.55 -7.05 -0.53
CA PHE A 75 2.40 -8.01 0.16
C PHE A 75 2.89 -9.05 -0.84
N ALA A 76 4.18 -8.97 -1.16
CA ALA A 76 4.86 -9.99 -1.94
C ALA A 76 4.87 -11.32 -1.19
N SER A 77 5.08 -12.42 -1.90
CA SER A 77 5.34 -13.74 -1.30
C SER A 77 6.27 -14.52 -2.20
N GLY A 78 7.32 -15.12 -1.65
CA GLY A 78 8.23 -15.99 -2.42
C GLY A 78 7.69 -17.39 -2.68
N THR A 79 6.64 -17.80 -1.97
CA THR A 79 6.02 -19.14 -2.06
C THR A 79 4.53 -19.08 -2.42
N GLY A 80 4.03 -17.90 -2.77
CA GLY A 80 2.62 -17.64 -3.05
C GLY A 80 2.24 -17.80 -4.53
N SER A 81 1.00 -17.43 -4.86
CA SER A 81 0.53 -17.36 -6.24
C SER A 81 1.39 -16.43 -7.11
N GLU A 82 1.40 -16.62 -8.43
CA GLU A 82 2.13 -15.74 -9.38
C GLU A 82 1.84 -14.25 -9.15
N LYS A 83 0.62 -13.92 -8.71
CA LYS A 83 0.17 -12.57 -8.36
C LYS A 83 0.91 -11.94 -7.17
N ARG A 84 1.44 -12.76 -6.24
CA ARG A 84 2.28 -12.35 -5.10
C ARG A 84 3.79 -12.43 -5.40
N CYS A 85 4.20 -13.23 -6.38
CA CYS A 85 5.61 -13.38 -6.77
C CYS A 85 6.07 -12.36 -7.83
N HIS A 86 5.19 -11.93 -8.73
CA HIS A 86 5.61 -11.18 -9.92
C HIS A 86 5.54 -9.66 -9.73
N LYS A 87 6.67 -8.97 -9.89
CA LYS A 87 6.78 -7.50 -9.76
C LYS A 87 5.79 -6.75 -10.64
N GLN A 88 5.37 -7.33 -11.76
CA GLN A 88 4.38 -6.75 -12.67
C GLN A 88 3.00 -6.53 -12.04
N HIS A 89 2.66 -7.22 -10.94
CA HIS A 89 1.39 -7.07 -10.25
C HIS A 89 1.39 -6.04 -9.13
N LEU A 90 2.55 -5.47 -8.78
CA LEU A 90 2.67 -4.43 -7.75
C LEU A 90 1.76 -3.24 -8.06
N ILE A 91 1.99 -2.59 -9.20
CA ILE A 91 1.28 -1.35 -9.56
C ILE A 91 -0.21 -1.59 -9.85
N PRO A 92 -0.60 -2.66 -10.58
CA PRO A 92 -2.02 -2.97 -10.79
C PRO A 92 -2.77 -3.26 -9.49
N THR A 93 -2.16 -3.98 -8.55
CA THR A 93 -2.78 -4.28 -7.24
C THR A 93 -2.97 -3.01 -6.44
N LEU A 94 -1.94 -2.17 -6.36
CA LEU A 94 -2.03 -0.90 -5.64
C LEU A 94 -3.12 0.00 -6.24
N ALA A 95 -3.17 0.10 -7.57
CA ALA A 95 -4.15 0.92 -8.29
C ALA A 95 -5.58 0.41 -8.07
N TYR A 96 -5.78 -0.90 -8.12
CA TYR A 96 -7.07 -1.51 -7.79
C TYR A 96 -7.48 -1.16 -6.35
N GLY A 97 -6.60 -1.32 -5.37
CA GLY A 97 -6.91 -0.97 -3.98
C GLY A 97 -7.30 0.51 -3.80
N LEU A 98 -6.62 1.43 -4.50
CA LEU A 98 -7.01 2.85 -4.50
C LEU A 98 -8.41 3.10 -5.04
N THR A 99 -8.83 2.36 -6.07
CA THR A 99 -10.19 2.48 -6.62
C THR A 99 -11.25 1.93 -5.68
N GLN A 100 -10.90 0.95 -4.85
CA GLN A 100 -11.80 0.33 -3.87
C GLN A 100 -11.89 1.12 -2.56
N HIS A 101 -10.84 1.85 -2.20
CA HIS A 101 -10.82 2.71 -1.03
C HIS A 101 -11.86 3.83 -1.17
N ASN A 102 -12.37 4.33 -0.04
CA ASN A 102 -13.15 5.57 0.05
C ASN A 102 -12.25 6.81 -0.19
N SER A 103 -11.36 6.73 -1.18
CA SER A 103 -10.51 7.84 -1.62
C SER A 103 -11.38 9.00 -2.11
N PRO A 104 -10.83 10.23 -2.24
CA PRO A 104 -11.59 11.32 -2.82
C PRO A 104 -12.13 10.85 -4.17
N LEU A 105 -13.44 10.94 -4.38
CA LEU A 105 -14.13 10.42 -5.58
C LEU A 105 -13.37 10.78 -6.88
N LEU A 106 -12.78 11.98 -6.89
CA LEU A 106 -11.98 12.49 -7.99
C LEU A 106 -10.74 11.62 -8.32
N LEU A 107 -10.00 11.12 -7.33
CA LEU A 107 -8.82 10.27 -7.59
C LEU A 107 -9.23 8.95 -8.24
N ARG A 108 -10.26 8.29 -7.69
CA ARG A 108 -10.83 7.06 -8.26
C ARG A 108 -11.22 7.27 -9.71
N ASP A 109 -11.96 8.34 -10.01
CA ASP A 109 -12.41 8.64 -11.37
C ASP A 109 -11.25 8.88 -12.33
N ARG A 110 -10.18 9.55 -11.89
CA ARG A 110 -8.98 9.76 -12.71
C ARG A 110 -8.24 8.46 -13.01
N VAL A 111 -8.14 7.55 -12.04
CA VAL A 111 -7.54 6.22 -12.24
C VAL A 111 -8.38 5.41 -13.24
N LEU A 112 -9.69 5.33 -13.03
CA LEU A 112 -10.61 4.60 -13.92
C LEU A 112 -10.64 5.19 -15.34
N THR A 113 -10.60 6.51 -15.47
CA THR A 113 -10.49 7.19 -16.78
C THR A 113 -9.20 6.82 -17.49
N SER A 114 -8.08 6.72 -16.76
CA SER A 114 -6.79 6.34 -17.32
C SER A 114 -6.81 4.90 -17.82
N ILE A 115 -7.43 3.98 -17.07
CA ILE A 115 -7.64 2.58 -17.48
C ILE A 115 -8.56 2.49 -18.70
N GLY A 116 -9.67 3.23 -18.71
CA GLY A 116 -10.62 3.23 -19.82
C GLY A 116 -10.02 3.77 -21.13
N ARG A 117 -9.12 4.76 -21.06
CA ARG A 117 -8.40 5.29 -22.22
C ARG A 117 -7.35 4.34 -22.76
N ASP A 118 -6.71 3.56 -21.88
CA ASP A 118 -5.64 2.65 -22.27
C ASP A 118 -5.63 1.39 -21.40
N PRO A 119 -6.43 0.36 -21.76
CA PRO A 119 -6.46 -0.90 -21.04
C PRO A 119 -5.13 -1.66 -21.09
N SER A 120 -4.29 -1.38 -22.09
CA SER A 120 -2.96 -2.01 -22.22
C SER A 120 -2.00 -1.59 -21.11
N VAL A 121 -2.37 -0.58 -20.30
CA VAL A 121 -1.58 -0.09 -19.15
C VAL A 121 -1.07 -1.23 -18.27
N PHE A 122 -1.87 -2.26 -18.01
CA PHE A 122 -1.47 -3.40 -17.16
C PHE A 122 -0.37 -4.28 -17.75
N SER A 123 -0.12 -4.18 -19.06
CA SER A 123 0.96 -4.89 -19.76
C SER A 123 2.20 -4.02 -19.99
N LYS A 124 2.17 -2.74 -19.58
CA LYS A 124 3.31 -1.82 -19.75
C LYS A 124 4.39 -2.04 -18.70
N ARG A 125 5.55 -1.43 -18.91
CA ARG A 125 6.64 -1.37 -17.93
C ARG A 125 6.18 -0.68 -16.63
N LEU A 126 6.74 -1.08 -15.49
CA LEU A 126 6.34 -0.56 -14.17
C LEU A 126 6.32 0.97 -14.08
N HIS A 127 7.33 1.66 -14.63
CA HIS A 127 7.36 3.13 -14.61
C HIS A 127 6.18 3.76 -15.38
N GLU A 128 5.78 3.17 -16.51
CA GLU A 128 4.61 3.64 -17.26
C GLU A 128 3.32 3.38 -16.51
N GLN A 129 3.20 2.22 -15.85
CA GLN A 129 2.07 1.93 -14.98
C GLN A 129 1.99 2.94 -13.83
N CYS A 130 3.10 3.22 -13.13
CA CYS A 130 3.15 4.22 -12.05
C CYS A 130 2.72 5.59 -12.55
N LYS A 131 3.22 6.01 -13.71
CA LYS A 131 2.92 7.30 -14.30
C LYS A 131 1.43 7.44 -14.60
N LEU A 132 0.84 6.43 -15.23
CA LEU A 132 -0.56 6.47 -15.70
C LEU A 132 -1.58 6.21 -14.60
N LEU A 133 -1.23 5.42 -13.58
CA LEU A 133 -2.17 4.99 -12.53
C LEU A 133 -1.98 5.75 -11.21
N PHE A 134 -0.87 6.46 -11.01
CA PHE A 134 -0.60 7.24 -9.79
C PHE A 134 -0.23 8.67 -10.11
N LEU A 135 0.91 8.93 -10.76
CA LEU A 135 1.43 10.30 -10.87
C LEU A 135 0.45 11.24 -11.59
N LYS A 136 -0.07 10.81 -12.74
CA LYS A 136 -1.04 11.59 -13.50
C LYS A 136 -2.38 11.74 -12.77
N PRO A 137 -3.03 10.66 -12.27
CA PRO A 137 -4.26 10.80 -11.50
C PRO A 137 -4.16 11.71 -10.28
N PHE A 138 -3.07 11.62 -9.50
CA PHE A 138 -2.87 12.47 -8.33
C PHE A 138 -2.65 13.93 -8.70
N PHE A 139 -1.88 14.20 -9.77
CA PHE A 139 -1.68 15.54 -10.31
C PHE A 139 -3.00 16.14 -10.83
N ASP A 140 -3.75 15.39 -11.63
CA ASP A 140 -5.01 15.82 -12.25
C ASP A 140 -6.16 15.97 -11.24
N ALA A 141 -6.08 15.28 -10.09
CA ALA A 141 -7.07 15.36 -9.04
C ALA A 141 -6.84 16.54 -8.08
N GLN A 142 -5.69 17.23 -8.14
CA GLN A 142 -5.34 18.35 -7.23
C GLN A 142 -5.78 18.08 -5.78
N ILE A 143 -5.43 16.91 -5.26
CA ILE A 143 -5.96 16.44 -3.97
C ILE A 143 -5.50 17.38 -2.86
N SER A 144 -6.38 18.29 -2.44
CA SER A 144 -6.30 19.03 -1.19
C SER A 144 -7.13 18.29 -0.15
N SER A 145 -6.58 17.20 0.41
CA SER A 145 -7.24 16.47 1.48
C SER A 145 -6.56 16.76 2.81
N ASP A 146 -7.34 17.09 3.82
CA ASP A 146 -6.89 17.13 5.22
C ASP A 146 -6.62 15.73 5.80
N ARG A 147 -6.96 14.68 5.04
CA ARG A 147 -6.79 13.28 5.46
C ARG A 147 -5.56 12.67 4.83
N SER A 148 -4.74 12.01 5.66
CA SER A 148 -3.55 11.30 5.21
C SER A 148 -3.92 9.92 4.68
N PHE A 149 -3.32 9.53 3.55
CA PHE A 149 -3.51 8.20 2.97
C PHE A 149 -2.26 7.35 3.20
N VAL A 150 -2.45 6.12 3.67
CA VAL A 150 -1.37 5.16 3.89
C VAL A 150 -1.34 4.14 2.76
N MET A 151 -0.18 3.99 2.13
CA MET A 151 0.11 2.93 1.17
C MET A 151 1.20 2.03 1.75
N ILE A 152 0.95 0.73 1.77
CA ILE A 152 1.88 -0.25 2.32
C ILE A 152 2.41 -1.15 1.22
N ILE A 153 3.74 -1.31 1.17
CA ILE A 153 4.42 -2.22 0.26
C ILE A 153 5.38 -3.08 1.08
N ASP A 154 5.12 -4.38 1.12
CA ASP A 154 6.00 -5.38 1.72
C ASP A 154 6.61 -6.23 0.60
N GLY A 155 7.93 -6.19 0.49
CA GLY A 155 8.72 -7.01 -0.42
C GLY A 155 9.43 -8.09 0.38
N LEU A 156 9.18 -9.35 0.04
CA LEU A 156 9.94 -10.51 0.54
C LEU A 156 11.25 -10.68 -0.22
#